data_AF-A0A962FH95-F1
#
_entry.id   AF-A0A962FH95-F1
#
_cell.length_a   1.000
_cell.length_b   1.000
_cell.length_c   1.000
_cell.angle_alpha   90.00
_cell.angle_beta   90.00
_cell.angle_gamma   90.00
#
_symmetry.space_group_name_H-M   'P 1'
#
loop_
_entity.id
_entity.type
_entity.pdbx_description
1 polymer ?
#
loop_
_entity_poly.entity_id
_entity_poly.type
_entity_poly.pdbx_seq_one_letter_code
_entity_poly.pdbx_strand_id
1 'polypeptide(L)'
;MSRPALDDLIAGVDLGGAALALIDYNAMTRSLTLRFEPADTETPQTVTLVFASVVGLHCEPQGALHRLEAGERAAIDRLDAKRRKNGETEITLVYLRGGARTACVVSFSAQEGRWLG
;
A
#
# COMPACT_ATOMS: atom_id res chain seq x y z
N MET A 1 -11.48 -13.60 6.15
CA MET A 1 -10.35 -14.38 6.75
C MET A 1 -9.04 -13.67 6.43
N SER A 2 -8.01 -13.73 7.28
CA SER A 2 -6.70 -13.08 6.99
C SER A 2 -5.66 -14.07 6.48
N ARG A 3 -4.88 -13.71 5.46
CA ARG A 3 -3.73 -14.52 4.97
C ARG A 3 -2.44 -13.69 4.93
N PRO A 4 -1.24 -14.28 5.13
CA PRO A 4 0.03 -13.56 5.01
C PRO A 4 0.21 -12.92 3.63
N ALA A 5 0.88 -11.77 3.55
CA ALA A 5 1.05 -11.01 2.31
C ALA A 5 2.51 -10.81 1.87
N LEU A 6 3.47 -10.77 2.79
CA LEU A 6 4.83 -10.33 2.45
C LEU A 6 5.50 -11.21 1.39
N ASP A 7 5.32 -12.54 1.46
CA ASP A 7 5.90 -13.45 0.47
C ASP A 7 5.29 -13.25 -0.93
N ASP A 8 3.97 -13.03 -1.01
CA ASP A 8 3.29 -12.71 -2.27
C ASP A 8 3.83 -11.41 -2.88
N LEU A 9 4.00 -10.38 -2.05
CA LEU A 9 4.51 -9.09 -2.50
C LEU A 9 5.95 -9.19 -2.99
N ILE A 10 6.78 -9.98 -2.32
CA ILE A 10 8.17 -10.24 -2.75
C ILE A 10 8.21 -11.07 -4.04
N ALA A 11 7.26 -11.97 -4.22
CA ALA A 11 7.11 -12.74 -5.46
C ALA A 11 6.66 -11.87 -6.65
N GLY A 12 6.28 -10.61 -6.42
CA GLY A 12 5.98 -9.64 -7.46
C GLY A 12 4.51 -9.66 -7.89
N VAL A 13 3.58 -9.80 -6.95
CA VAL A 13 2.15 -9.55 -7.25
C VAL A 13 1.99 -8.16 -7.85
N ASP A 14 1.40 -8.11 -9.05
CA ASP A 14 1.11 -6.87 -9.73
C ASP A 14 -0.19 -6.26 -9.19
N LEU A 15 -0.09 -5.03 -8.69
CA LEU A 15 -1.22 -4.21 -8.25
C LEU A 15 -1.38 -2.95 -9.12
N GLY A 16 -0.65 -2.85 -10.22
CA GLY A 16 -0.69 -1.73 -11.14
C GLY A 16 -2.10 -1.47 -11.65
N GLY A 17 -2.50 -0.20 -11.66
CA GLY A 17 -3.83 0.24 -12.06
C GLY A 17 -4.92 0.05 -11.01
N ALA A 18 -4.66 -0.62 -9.88
CA ALA A 18 -5.65 -0.78 -8.83
C ALA A 18 -6.08 0.59 -8.26
N ALA A 19 -7.39 0.79 -8.14
CA ALA A 19 -7.95 2.04 -7.63
C ALA A 19 -7.74 2.12 -6.11
N LEU A 20 -6.93 3.07 -5.67
CA LEU A 20 -6.61 3.28 -4.26
C LEU A 20 -7.78 4.00 -3.57
N ALA A 21 -8.35 3.35 -2.55
CA ALA A 21 -9.46 3.89 -1.76
C ALA A 21 -8.99 4.46 -0.42
N LEU A 22 -7.97 3.86 0.20
CA LEU A 22 -7.42 4.30 1.48
C LEU A 22 -5.93 3.98 1.57
N ILE A 23 -5.18 4.94 2.10
CA ILE A 23 -3.87 4.71 2.71
C ILE A 23 -3.84 5.44 4.04
N ASP A 24 -3.58 4.71 5.13
CA ASP A 24 -3.61 5.27 6.48
C ASP A 24 -2.50 4.67 7.34
N TYR A 25 -1.87 5.51 8.17
CA TYR A 25 -0.87 5.08 9.12
C TYR A 25 -1.29 5.43 10.54
N ASN A 26 -1.38 4.41 11.39
CA ASN A 26 -1.61 4.57 12.81
C ASN A 26 -0.28 4.51 13.56
N ALA A 27 0.18 5.66 14.07
CA ALA A 27 1.43 5.76 14.82
C ALA A 27 1.40 5.01 16.16
N MET A 28 0.24 4.91 16.80
CA MET A 28 0.08 4.22 18.09
C MET A 28 0.28 2.71 17.96
N THR A 29 -0.28 2.10 16.91
CA THR A 29 -0.13 0.66 16.65
C THR A 29 1.01 0.34 15.69
N ARG A 30 1.65 1.37 15.12
CA ARG A 30 2.65 1.26 14.05
C ARG A 30 2.16 0.38 12.90
N SER A 31 0.94 0.64 12.45
CA SER A 31 0.29 -0.12 11.38
C SER A 31 -0.01 0.77 10.19
N LEU A 32 0.22 0.26 8.98
CA LEU A 32 -0.19 0.91 7.74
C LEU A 32 -1.28 0.07 7.08
N THR A 33 -2.40 0.70 6.75
CA THR A 33 -3.54 0.07 6.09
C THR A 33 -3.68 0.62 4.68
N LEU A 34 -3.74 -0.28 3.72
CA LEU A 34 -3.98 0.00 2.31
C LEU A 34 -5.29 -0.65 1.89
N ARG A 35 -6.22 0.11 1.30
CA ARG A 35 -7.45 -0.44 0.69
C ARG A 35 -7.52 -0.02 -0.76
N PHE A 36 -7.79 -0.98 -1.63
CA PHE A 36 -7.87 -0.73 -3.06
C PHE A 36 -8.84 -1.69 -3.75
N GLU A 37 -9.25 -1.33 -4.95
CA GLU A 37 -10.02 -2.17 -5.86
C GLU A 37 -9.10 -2.60 -7.00
N PRO A 38 -8.86 -3.91 -7.20
CA PRO A 38 -7.99 -4.38 -8.29
C PRO A 38 -8.54 -3.99 -9.67
N ALA A 39 -7.66 -3.74 -10.64
CA ALA A 39 -8.06 -3.26 -11.97
C ALA A 39 -8.87 -4.28 -12.79
N ASP A 40 -8.56 -5.58 -12.63
CA ASP A 40 -9.07 -6.66 -13.49
C ASP A 40 -10.09 -7.59 -12.79
N THR A 41 -10.95 -7.04 -11.94
CA THR A 41 -11.99 -7.83 -11.26
C THR A 41 -13.37 -7.58 -11.87
N GLU A 42 -14.00 -8.66 -12.38
CA GLU A 42 -15.39 -8.62 -12.89
C GLU A 42 -16.40 -8.18 -11.81
N THR A 43 -16.10 -8.48 -10.54
CA THR A 43 -16.85 -8.03 -9.38
C THR A 43 -16.02 -7.01 -8.59
N PRO A 44 -16.54 -5.80 -8.33
CA PRO A 44 -15.86 -4.82 -7.49
C PRO A 44 -15.69 -5.40 -6.08
N GLN A 45 -14.46 -5.76 -5.72
CA GLN A 45 -14.12 -6.21 -4.38
C GLN A 45 -13.00 -5.34 -3.83
N THR A 46 -13.27 -4.65 -2.73
CA THR A 46 -12.22 -3.95 -2.00
C THR A 46 -11.31 -4.96 -1.31
N VAL A 47 -10.04 -4.95 -1.65
CA VAL A 47 -8.98 -5.70 -0.98
C VAL A 47 -8.34 -4.80 0.07
N THR A 48 -8.06 -5.36 1.25
CA THR A 48 -7.33 -4.64 2.30
C THR A 48 -6.01 -5.33 2.57
N LEU A 49 -4.94 -4.56 2.64
CA LEU A 49 -3.60 -4.99 3.00
C LEU A 49 -3.16 -4.22 4.24
N VAL A 50 -2.79 -4.94 5.29
CA VAL A 50 -2.34 -4.36 6.56
C VAL A 50 -0.90 -4.75 6.81
N PHE A 51 -0.05 -3.76 7.04
CA PHE A 51 1.32 -3.92 7.50
C PHE A 51 1.40 -3.59 8.98
N ALA A 52 2.09 -4.43 9.75
CA ALA A 52 2.32 -4.21 11.18
C ALA A 52 3.81 -4.06 11.48
N SER A 53 4.11 -3.46 12.65
CA SER A 53 5.48 -3.16 13.07
C SER A 53 6.21 -2.27 12.07
N VAL A 54 5.52 -1.26 11.53
CA VAL A 54 6.06 -0.33 10.53
C VAL A 54 7.16 0.53 11.14
N VAL A 55 8.30 0.63 10.43
CA VAL A 55 9.49 1.40 10.81
C VAL A 55 9.96 2.24 9.62
N GLY A 56 10.51 3.42 9.90
CA GLY A 56 11.16 4.25 8.87
C GLY A 56 10.20 4.75 7.79
N LEU A 57 8.95 5.06 8.17
CA LEU A 57 7.94 5.59 7.26
C LEU A 57 8.42 6.89 6.61
N HIS A 58 8.53 6.86 5.29
CA HIS A 58 8.88 7.98 4.45
C HIS A 58 7.74 8.25 3.45
N CYS A 59 7.48 9.53 3.19
CA CYS A 59 6.40 9.99 2.32
C CYS A 59 6.90 11.12 1.44
N GLU A 60 6.72 10.98 0.13
CA GLU A 60 7.04 12.00 -0.86
C GLU A 60 5.85 12.17 -1.82
N PRO A 61 5.20 13.35 -1.90
CA PRO A 61 5.41 14.50 -1.03
C PRO A 61 5.05 14.19 0.44
N GLN A 62 5.42 15.07 1.37
CA GLN A 62 5.15 14.90 2.81
C GLN A 62 3.65 14.62 3.13
N GLY A 63 2.75 15.15 2.30
CA GLY A 63 1.30 14.92 2.38
C GLY A 63 0.79 13.68 1.66
N ALA A 64 1.63 12.71 1.28
CA ALA A 64 1.19 11.51 0.57
C ALA A 64 0.04 10.79 1.33
N LEU A 65 0.19 10.60 2.64
CA LEU A 65 -0.83 9.95 3.48
C LEU A 65 -2.05 10.82 3.79
N HIS A 66 -2.13 12.04 3.27
CA HIS A 66 -3.34 12.83 3.44
C HIS A 66 -4.51 12.14 2.76
N ARG A 67 -5.64 12.15 3.46
CA ARG A 67 -6.91 11.61 2.96
C ARG A 67 -7.19 12.10 1.53
N LEU A 68 -7.68 11.20 0.69
CA LEU A 68 -8.20 11.55 -0.63
C LEU A 68 -9.46 12.41 -0.45
N GLU A 69 -9.53 13.51 -1.19
CA GLU A 69 -10.70 14.39 -1.16
C GLU A 69 -11.91 13.75 -1.86
N ALA A 70 -13.11 14.26 -1.61
CA ALA A 70 -14.31 13.76 -2.25
C ALA A 70 -14.20 13.90 -3.79
N GLY A 71 -14.30 12.77 -4.50
CA GLY A 71 -14.17 12.72 -5.96
C GLY A 71 -12.73 12.65 -6.48
N GLU A 72 -11.74 12.73 -5.60
CA GLU A 72 -10.35 12.52 -5.97
C GLU A 72 -10.07 11.05 -6.22
N ARG A 73 -9.39 10.76 -7.33
CA ARG A 73 -8.98 9.41 -7.70
C ARG A 73 -7.50 9.22 -7.46
N ALA A 74 -7.14 8.05 -6.95
CA ALA A 74 -5.77 7.59 -6.90
C ALA A 74 -5.68 6.17 -7.47
N ALA A 75 -4.58 5.87 -8.17
CA ALA A 75 -4.32 4.54 -8.71
C ALA A 75 -2.91 4.11 -8.32
N ILE A 76 -2.78 2.85 -7.90
CA ILE A 76 -1.48 2.25 -7.64
C ILE A 76 -0.73 2.15 -8.97
N ASP A 77 0.46 2.72 -9.01
CA ASP A 77 1.39 2.57 -10.14
C ASP A 77 2.25 1.33 -9.92
N ARG A 78 2.80 1.19 -8.71
CA ARG A 78 3.64 0.05 -8.32
C ARG A 78 3.63 -0.19 -6.82
N LEU A 79 3.75 -1.45 -6.42
CA LEU A 79 4.04 -1.85 -5.04
C LEU A 79 5.21 -2.85 -5.06
N ASP A 80 6.39 -2.42 -4.62
CA ASP A 80 7.55 -3.30 -4.49
C ASP A 80 7.71 -3.77 -3.06
N ALA A 81 8.20 -5.00 -2.91
CA ALA A 81 8.67 -5.52 -1.64
C ALA A 81 10.02 -6.22 -1.78
N LYS A 82 10.92 -5.97 -0.83
CA LYS A 82 12.26 -6.56 -0.79
C LYS A 82 12.61 -7.04 0.60
N ARG A 83 12.93 -8.33 0.74
CA ARG A 83 13.42 -8.88 2.01
C ARG A 83 14.84 -8.39 2.31
N ARG A 84 15.05 -7.90 3.53
CA ARG A 84 16.34 -7.48 4.06
C ARG A 84 16.99 -8.64 4.83
N LYS A 85 18.30 -8.52 5.09
CA LYS A 85 19.09 -9.56 5.80
C LYS A 85 18.67 -9.75 7.26
N ASN A 86 18.07 -8.73 7.87
CA ASN A 86 17.56 -8.75 9.25
C ASN A 86 16.15 -9.35 9.37
N GLY A 87 15.56 -9.85 8.27
CA GLY A 87 14.21 -10.42 8.26
C GLY A 87 13.09 -9.42 8.02
N GLU A 88 13.38 -8.11 8.05
CA GLU A 88 12.39 -7.08 7.67
C GLU A 88 12.14 -7.11 6.16
N THR A 89 10.95 -6.69 5.76
CA THR A 89 10.64 -6.44 4.36
C THR A 89 10.51 -4.94 4.16
N GLU A 90 11.30 -4.39 3.24
CA GLU A 90 11.15 -3.02 2.76
C GLU A 90 10.03 -3.00 1.72
N ILE A 91 9.09 -2.09 1.88
CA ILE A 91 7.95 -1.87 0.99
C ILE A 91 8.07 -0.47 0.41
N THR A 92 7.84 -0.36 -0.90
CA THR A 92 7.72 0.93 -1.58
C THR A 92 6.43 0.92 -2.40
N LEU A 93 5.49 1.77 -2.02
CA LEU A 93 4.27 2.03 -2.77
C LEU A 93 4.45 3.31 -3.57
N VAL A 94 4.17 3.23 -4.87
CA VAL A 94 4.01 4.39 -5.76
C VAL A 94 2.57 4.41 -6.24
N TYR A 95 1.91 5.55 -6.10
CA TYR A 95 0.56 5.76 -6.63
C TYR A 95 0.42 7.15 -7.22
N LEU A 96 -0.48 7.28 -8.18
CA LEU A 96 -0.77 8.53 -8.87
C LEU A 96 -2.05 9.13 -8.31
N ARG A 97 -1.97 10.34 -7.78
CA ARG A 97 -3.12 11.09 -7.23
C ARG A 97 -3.63 12.11 -8.25
N GLY A 98 -4.94 12.32 -8.30
CA GLY A 98 -5.57 13.37 -9.12
C GLY A 98 -5.52 13.13 -10.64
N GLY A 99 -5.62 11.87 -11.08
CA GLY A 99 -5.67 11.53 -12.51
C GLY A 99 -4.33 11.70 -13.25
N ALA A 100 -3.25 11.15 -12.67
CA ALA A 100 -1.88 11.12 -13.18
C ALA A 100 -1.00 12.37 -12.98
N ARG A 101 -1.41 13.35 -12.15
CA ARG A 101 -0.69 14.62 -12.01
C ARG A 101 0.40 14.66 -10.93
N THR A 102 0.30 13.83 -9.90
CA THR A 102 1.29 13.80 -8.81
C THR A 102 1.58 12.36 -8.42
N ALA A 103 2.84 11.95 -8.58
CA ALA A 103 3.33 10.70 -8.02
C ALA A 103 3.51 10.86 -6.51
N CYS A 104 2.96 9.92 -5.75
CA CYS A 104 3.14 9.81 -4.32
C CYS A 104 3.89 8.52 -4.03
N VAL A 105 4.96 8.64 -3.26
CA VAL A 105 5.82 7.54 -2.81
C VAL A 105 5.65 7.38 -1.31
N VAL A 106 5.38 6.15 -0.88
CA VAL A 106 5.35 5.77 0.53
C VAL A 106 6.26 4.57 0.71
N SER A 107 7.33 4.72 1.48
CA SER A 107 8.30 3.65 1.73
C SER A 107 8.49 3.42 3.22
N PHE A 108 8.66 2.16 3.60
CA PHE A 108 8.82 1.75 5.00
C PHE A 108 9.34 0.31 5.09
N SER A 109 9.80 -0.09 6.27
CA SER A 109 10.03 -1.49 6.63
C SER A 109 8.88 -2.04 7.46
N ALA A 110 8.49 -3.30 7.23
CA ALA A 110 7.55 -4.03 8.07
C ALA A 110 8.03 -5.46 8.33
N GLN A 111 7.65 -6.03 9.47
CA GLN A 111 7.91 -7.43 9.82
C GLN A 111 6.73 -8.34 9.48
N GLU A 112 5.53 -7.78 9.40
CA GLU A 112 4.31 -8.52 9.07
C GLU A 112 3.48 -7.76 8.04
N GLY A 113 2.84 -8.50 7.16
CA GLY A 113 1.87 -8.01 6.18
C GLY A 113 0.79 -9.06 5.99
N ARG A 114 -0.48 -8.65 5.94
CA ARG A 114 -1.63 -9.55 5.80
C ARG A 114 -2.67 -8.99 4.85
N TRP A 115 -3.17 -9.85 3.98
CA TRP A 115 -4.37 -9.60 3.20
C TRP A 115 -5.60 -9.86 4.07
N LEU A 116 -6.56 -8.95 4.04
CA LEU A 116 -7.90 -9.13 4.60
C LEU A 116 -8.90 -9.20 3.44
N GLY A 117 -9.73 -10.25 3.47
CA GLY A 117 -10.85 -10.48 2.56
C GLY A 117 -12.11 -10.86 3.31
#